data_AF-A0A1S9C974-F1
#
_entry.id   AF-A0A1S9C974-F1
#
_cell.length_a   1.000
_cell.length_b   1.000
_cell.length_c   1.000
_cell.angle_alpha   90.00
_cell.angle_beta   90.00
_cell.angle_gamma   90.00
#
_symmetry.space_group_name_H-M   'P 1'
#
loop_
_entity.id
_entity.type
_entity.pdbx_description
1 polymer ?
#
loop_
_entity_poly.entity_id
_entity_poly.type
_entity_poly.pdbx_seq_one_letter_code
_entity_poly.pdbx_strand_id
1 'polypeptide(L)'
;MNKWIDIKNLQEIKDLGSFKQTKEQILRDLNLQGIITFKGFDNMYNFVLSIQKILEKGKLDQELLETANNDSKTFHDLKNHVLESLELSDAISLSSKKEIKLFITKLQEFILSAKKATTIEKEAETKKTEAKKTEVKKVEEKEANKFFISDLHEQAYKLINYNSIYDTDLGITRLHYLSADKAKEWRNQYIKMFHPDQKQNIDMLEEIAGAINKIYRRMVGKS
;
A
#
# COMPACT_ATOMS: atom_id res chain seq x y z
N MET A 1 9.06 -11.44 3.77
CA MET A 1 9.39 -11.00 2.40
C MET A 1 10.31 -11.99 1.70
N ASN A 2 10.11 -12.20 0.40
CA ASN A 2 10.91 -13.11 -0.41
C ASN A 2 12.29 -12.49 -0.69
N LYS A 3 13.38 -13.09 -0.22
CA LYS A 3 14.74 -12.51 -0.32
C LYS A 3 15.17 -12.08 -1.72
N TRP A 4 14.65 -12.73 -2.75
CA TRP A 4 14.97 -12.41 -4.14
C TRP A 4 14.36 -11.10 -4.62
N ILE A 5 13.33 -10.56 -3.95
CA ILE A 5 12.63 -9.37 -4.41
C ILE A 5 13.31 -8.06 -4.03
N ASP A 6 14.20 -8.09 -3.03
CA ASP A 6 14.87 -6.90 -2.50
C ASP A 6 16.30 -6.76 -3.02
N ILE A 7 16.65 -7.54 -4.05
CA ILE A 7 17.99 -7.51 -4.66
C ILE A 7 18.25 -6.19 -5.36
N LYS A 8 19.49 -5.71 -5.29
CA LYS A 8 19.90 -4.42 -5.86
C LYS A 8 20.74 -4.57 -7.12
N ASN A 9 21.44 -5.68 -7.26
CA ASN A 9 22.38 -5.90 -8.37
C ASN A 9 22.42 -7.38 -8.79
N LEU A 10 23.04 -7.63 -9.94
CA LEU A 10 23.20 -8.96 -10.52
C LEU A 10 24.05 -9.91 -9.65
N GLN A 11 24.94 -9.40 -8.80
CA GLN A 11 25.73 -10.27 -7.93
C GLN A 11 24.85 -10.84 -6.83
N GLU A 12 23.98 -10.03 -6.24
CA GLU A 12 23.05 -10.48 -5.19
C GLU A 12 22.13 -11.62 -5.65
N ILE A 13 21.67 -11.63 -6.91
CA ILE A 13 20.86 -12.76 -7.43
C ILE A 13 21.66 -14.05 -7.59
N LYS A 14 22.96 -13.94 -7.89
CA LYS A 14 23.89 -15.08 -7.99
C LYS A 14 24.23 -15.61 -6.59
N ASP A 15 24.29 -14.74 -5.60
CA ASP A 15 24.59 -15.08 -4.22
C ASP A 15 23.41 -15.80 -3.53
N LEU A 16 22.19 -15.73 -4.07
CA LEU A 16 21.03 -16.49 -3.58
C LEU A 16 21.19 -18.00 -3.76
N GLY A 17 21.98 -18.45 -4.73
CA GLY A 17 22.21 -19.87 -5.00
C GLY A 17 22.47 -20.18 -6.47
N SER A 18 22.45 -21.47 -6.81
CA SER A 18 22.63 -21.88 -8.20
C SER A 18 21.49 -21.36 -9.09
N PHE A 19 21.78 -21.14 -10.37
CA PHE A 19 20.79 -20.65 -11.34
C PHE A 19 19.48 -21.44 -11.29
N LYS A 20 19.57 -22.77 -11.19
CA LYS A 20 18.41 -23.66 -11.11
C LYS A 20 17.60 -23.42 -9.85
N GLN A 21 18.25 -23.32 -8.69
CA GLN A 21 17.58 -23.10 -7.40
C GLN A 21 16.91 -21.73 -7.36
N THR A 22 17.61 -20.67 -7.73
CA THR A 22 17.06 -19.30 -7.72
C THR A 22 15.90 -19.18 -8.69
N LYS A 23 16.02 -19.75 -9.89
CA LYS A 23 14.92 -19.84 -10.86
C LYS A 23 13.71 -20.56 -10.28
N GLU A 24 13.90 -21.76 -9.72
CA GLU A 24 12.80 -22.55 -9.17
C GLU A 24 12.12 -21.85 -8.01
N GLN A 25 12.88 -21.14 -7.17
CA GLN A 25 12.36 -20.33 -6.07
C GLN A 25 11.47 -19.18 -6.59
N ILE A 26 11.99 -18.33 -7.48
CA ILE A 26 11.24 -17.18 -8.00
C ILE A 26 9.95 -17.63 -8.69
N LEU A 27 10.03 -18.66 -9.54
CA LEU A 27 8.87 -19.18 -10.25
C LEU A 27 7.85 -19.82 -9.30
N ARG A 28 8.30 -20.46 -8.22
CA ARG A 28 7.39 -21.03 -7.21
C ARG A 28 6.67 -19.92 -6.45
N ASP A 29 7.40 -18.90 -6.01
CA ASP A 29 6.85 -17.80 -5.21
C ASP A 29 5.83 -16.97 -6.01
N LEU A 30 6.02 -16.86 -7.32
CA LEU A 30 5.09 -16.20 -8.24
C LEU A 30 4.02 -17.12 -8.83
N ASN A 31 4.07 -18.42 -8.54
CA ASN A 31 3.22 -19.44 -9.17
C ASN A 31 3.30 -19.44 -10.71
N LEU A 32 4.51 -19.26 -11.24
CA LEU A 32 4.83 -19.15 -12.66
C LEU A 32 5.55 -20.38 -13.24
N GLN A 33 5.58 -21.48 -12.50
CA GLN A 33 6.21 -22.73 -12.94
C GLN A 33 5.54 -23.24 -14.22
N GLY A 34 6.35 -23.50 -15.25
CA GLY A 34 5.86 -23.96 -16.57
C GLY A 34 5.20 -22.88 -17.42
N ILE A 35 5.12 -21.63 -16.96
CA ILE A 35 4.56 -20.50 -17.72
C ILE A 35 5.67 -19.72 -18.41
N ILE A 36 6.73 -19.41 -17.68
CA ILE A 36 7.90 -18.69 -18.18
C ILE A 36 9.18 -19.44 -17.87
N THR A 37 10.24 -19.08 -18.57
CA THR A 37 11.59 -19.57 -18.31
C THR A 37 12.60 -18.44 -18.46
N PHE A 38 13.64 -18.47 -17.63
CA PHE A 38 14.82 -17.62 -17.76
C PHE A 38 15.91 -18.36 -18.54
N LYS A 39 16.66 -17.62 -19.37
CA LYS A 39 17.81 -18.13 -20.12
C LYS A 39 19.15 -17.96 -19.38
N GLY A 40 19.21 -17.01 -18.44
CA GLY A 40 20.40 -16.71 -17.65
C GLY A 40 20.09 -15.80 -16.47
N PHE A 41 21.11 -15.51 -15.66
CA PHE A 41 20.97 -14.65 -14.50
C PHE A 41 20.59 -13.22 -14.87
N ASP A 42 21.09 -12.70 -15.98
CA ASP A 42 20.76 -11.35 -16.47
C ASP A 42 19.26 -11.21 -16.77
N ASN A 43 18.68 -12.21 -17.44
CA ASN A 43 17.25 -12.25 -17.73
C ASN A 43 16.42 -12.32 -16.44
N MET A 44 16.88 -13.11 -15.47
CA MET A 44 16.22 -13.25 -14.18
C MET A 44 16.30 -11.96 -13.37
N TYR A 45 17.46 -11.29 -13.36
CA TYR A 45 17.64 -10.01 -12.69
C TYR A 45 16.77 -8.92 -13.29
N ASN A 46 16.77 -8.78 -14.63
CA ASN A 46 15.90 -7.82 -15.32
C ASN A 46 14.42 -8.09 -15.03
N PHE A 47 14.01 -9.36 -14.99
CA PHE A 47 12.67 -9.72 -14.57
C PHE A 47 12.36 -9.23 -13.16
N VAL A 48 13.23 -9.48 -12.19
CA VAL A 48 13.04 -9.02 -10.80
C VAL A 48 12.93 -7.49 -10.72
N LEU A 49 13.78 -6.75 -11.45
CA LEU A 49 13.70 -5.28 -11.50
C LEU A 49 12.33 -4.79 -12.02
N SER A 50 11.81 -5.41 -13.08
CA SER A 50 10.47 -5.09 -13.57
C SER A 50 9.39 -5.38 -12.53
N ILE A 51 9.49 -6.50 -11.81
CA ILE A 51 8.56 -6.83 -10.72
C ILE A 51 8.63 -5.78 -9.59
N GLN A 52 9.82 -5.35 -9.18
CA GLN A 52 10.01 -4.30 -8.18
C GLN A 52 9.31 -3.00 -8.60
N LYS A 53 9.53 -2.53 -9.83
CA LYS A 53 8.87 -1.32 -10.37
C LYS A 53 7.34 -1.44 -10.34
N ILE A 54 6.80 -2.62 -10.63
CA ILE A 54 5.35 -2.84 -10.61
C ILE A 54 4.82 -2.86 -9.17
N LEU A 55 5.57 -3.43 -8.23
CA LEU A 55 5.22 -3.40 -6.80
C LEU A 55 5.23 -1.99 -6.24
N GLU A 56 6.19 -1.14 -6.63
CA GLU A 56 6.23 0.29 -6.26
C GLU A 56 4.98 1.03 -6.74
N LYS A 57 4.56 0.81 -8.00
CA LYS A 57 3.29 1.33 -8.52
C LYS A 57 2.08 0.73 -7.81
N GLY A 58 2.22 -0.49 -7.31
CA GLY A 58 1.20 -1.23 -6.58
C GLY A 58 0.04 -1.74 -7.46
N LYS A 59 0.07 -1.53 -8.76
CA LYS A 59 -0.95 -2.04 -9.68
C LYS A 59 -0.34 -2.28 -11.05
N LEU A 60 -0.92 -3.24 -11.77
CA LEU A 60 -0.71 -3.38 -13.20
C LEU A 60 -1.51 -2.30 -13.94
N ASP A 61 -1.03 -1.94 -15.13
CA ASP A 61 -1.76 -1.04 -16.00
C ASP A 61 -3.09 -1.68 -16.43
N GLN A 62 -4.16 -0.89 -16.40
CA GLN A 62 -5.49 -1.37 -16.78
C GLN A 62 -5.55 -1.70 -18.28
N GLU A 63 -4.85 -0.94 -19.13
CA GLU A 63 -4.76 -1.20 -20.57
C GLU A 63 -4.10 -2.56 -20.84
N LEU A 64 -3.13 -2.95 -20.02
CA LEU A 64 -2.43 -4.23 -20.12
C LEU A 64 -3.33 -5.40 -19.72
N LEU A 65 -4.19 -5.23 -18.70
CA LEU A 65 -5.19 -6.22 -18.30
C LEU A 65 -6.27 -6.40 -19.37
N GLU A 66 -6.74 -5.31 -19.97
CA GLU A 66 -7.72 -5.34 -21.05
C GLU A 66 -7.13 -5.97 -22.31
N THR A 67 -5.89 -5.62 -22.66
CA THR A 67 -5.19 -6.21 -23.80
C THR A 67 -4.97 -7.72 -23.60
N ALA A 68 -4.51 -8.17 -22.42
CA ALA A 68 -4.30 -9.59 -22.12
C ALA A 68 -5.57 -10.45 -22.32
N ASN A 69 -6.75 -9.86 -22.10
CA ASN A 69 -8.04 -10.53 -22.25
C ASN A 69 -8.64 -10.43 -23.65
N ASN A 70 -8.03 -9.65 -24.56
CA ASN A 70 -8.55 -9.45 -25.90
C ASN A 70 -8.24 -10.64 -26.83
N ASP A 71 -9.25 -11.47 -27.09
CA ASP A 71 -9.11 -12.67 -27.93
C ASP A 71 -8.88 -12.36 -29.42
N SER A 72 -9.20 -11.14 -29.88
CA SER A 72 -9.07 -10.72 -31.29
C SER A 72 -7.63 -10.43 -31.73
N LYS A 73 -6.72 -10.09 -30.80
CA LYS A 73 -5.30 -9.82 -31.13
C LYS A 73 -4.56 -11.11 -31.46
N THR A 74 -3.55 -11.06 -32.31
CA THR A 74 -2.71 -12.24 -32.57
C THR A 74 -1.85 -12.57 -31.35
N PHE A 75 -1.32 -13.80 -31.29
CA PHE A 75 -0.39 -14.17 -30.22
C PHE A 75 0.85 -13.26 -30.18
N HIS A 76 1.38 -12.91 -31.36
CA HIS A 76 2.60 -12.11 -31.46
C HIS A 76 2.37 -10.68 -30.97
N ASP A 77 1.28 -10.04 -31.40
CA ASP A 77 0.94 -8.68 -30.96
C ASP A 77 0.70 -8.63 -29.46
N LEU A 78 0.00 -9.65 -28.93
CA LEU A 78 -0.27 -9.75 -27.51
C LEU A 78 1.01 -9.94 -26.69
N LYS A 79 1.89 -10.82 -27.16
CA LYS A 79 3.18 -11.09 -26.54
C LYS A 79 4.05 -9.82 -26.51
N ASN A 80 4.23 -9.17 -27.66
CA ASN A 80 5.10 -8.00 -27.76
C ASN A 80 4.59 -6.86 -26.89
N HIS A 81 3.29 -6.54 -26.97
CA HIS A 81 2.71 -5.48 -26.16
C HIS A 81 2.88 -5.75 -24.65
N VAL A 82 2.60 -6.98 -24.18
CA VAL A 82 2.76 -7.33 -22.76
C VAL A 82 4.22 -7.24 -22.32
N LEU A 83 5.14 -7.78 -23.11
CA LEU A 83 6.55 -7.79 -22.75
C LEU A 83 7.16 -6.39 -22.80
N GLU A 84 6.83 -5.57 -23.78
CA GLU A 84 7.29 -4.17 -23.87
C GLU A 84 6.77 -3.33 -22.72
N SER A 85 5.48 -3.45 -22.41
CA SER A 85 4.83 -2.69 -21.32
C SER A 85 5.40 -3.01 -19.94
N LEU A 86 5.94 -4.23 -19.76
CA LEU A 86 6.57 -4.67 -18.52
C LEU A 86 8.10 -4.59 -18.56
N GLU A 87 8.69 -4.13 -19.67
CA GLU A 87 10.15 -4.12 -19.91
C GLU A 87 10.78 -5.53 -19.81
N LEU A 88 10.10 -6.55 -20.32
CA LEU A 88 10.44 -7.98 -20.21
C LEU A 88 10.79 -8.68 -21.53
N SER A 89 10.93 -7.95 -22.64
CA SER A 89 11.11 -8.49 -23.99
C SER A 89 12.21 -9.55 -24.10
N ASP A 90 13.33 -9.35 -23.41
CA ASP A 90 14.44 -10.30 -23.38
C ASP A 90 14.47 -11.15 -22.10
N ALA A 91 13.68 -10.81 -21.09
CA ALA A 91 13.78 -11.42 -19.77
C ALA A 91 13.11 -12.80 -19.69
N ILE A 92 12.01 -13.00 -20.42
CA ILE A 92 11.20 -14.23 -20.34
C ILE A 92 10.73 -14.67 -21.72
N SER A 93 10.35 -15.94 -21.82
CA SER A 93 9.65 -16.46 -22.98
C SER A 93 8.24 -16.88 -22.61
N LEU A 94 7.29 -16.51 -23.46
CA LEU A 94 5.91 -16.97 -23.49
C LEU A 94 5.67 -17.64 -24.85
N SER A 95 4.92 -18.74 -24.84
CA SER A 95 4.76 -19.68 -25.96
C SER A 95 3.31 -19.76 -26.45
N SER A 96 2.34 -19.28 -25.66
CA SER A 96 0.93 -19.30 -26.03
C SER A 96 0.13 -18.12 -25.48
N LYS A 97 -1.02 -17.81 -26.10
CA LYS A 97 -1.98 -16.82 -25.56
C LYS A 97 -2.44 -17.18 -24.14
N LYS A 98 -2.60 -18.48 -23.87
CA LYS A 98 -2.99 -19.00 -22.55
C LYS A 98 -1.93 -18.68 -21.50
N GLU A 99 -0.65 -18.86 -21.84
CA GLU A 99 0.46 -18.50 -20.95
C GLU A 99 0.52 -17.00 -20.69
N ILE A 100 0.25 -16.15 -21.68
CA ILE A 100 0.18 -14.69 -21.48
C ILE A 100 -0.91 -14.35 -20.45
N LYS A 101 -2.13 -14.87 -20.63
CA LYS A 101 -3.23 -14.65 -19.68
C LYS A 101 -2.87 -15.13 -18.28
N LEU A 102 -2.34 -16.35 -18.18
CA LEU A 102 -1.99 -16.93 -16.89
C LEU A 102 -0.85 -16.13 -16.21
N PHE A 103 0.16 -15.72 -16.96
CA PHE A 103 1.25 -14.88 -16.48
C PHE A 103 0.73 -13.57 -15.88
N ILE A 104 -0.12 -12.84 -16.60
CA ILE A 104 -0.71 -11.58 -16.13
C ILE A 104 -1.56 -11.79 -14.88
N THR A 105 -2.41 -12.81 -14.86
CA THR A 105 -3.24 -13.13 -13.69
C THR A 105 -2.39 -13.45 -12.47
N LYS A 106 -1.35 -14.27 -12.61
CA LYS A 106 -0.46 -14.63 -11.50
C LYS A 106 0.35 -13.44 -11.00
N LEU A 107 0.78 -12.58 -11.90
CA LEU A 107 1.44 -11.33 -11.54
C LEU A 107 0.50 -10.41 -10.76
N GLN A 108 -0.76 -10.28 -11.20
CA GLN A 108 -1.78 -9.49 -10.50
C GLN A 108 -2.09 -10.04 -9.10
N GLU A 109 -2.29 -11.36 -8.98
CA GLU A 109 -2.50 -12.06 -7.70
C GLU A 109 -1.34 -11.78 -6.74
N PHE A 110 -0.10 -11.84 -7.24
CA PHE A 110 1.10 -11.55 -6.45
C PHE A 110 1.17 -10.10 -5.96
N ILE A 111 0.87 -9.11 -6.81
CA ILE A 111 0.88 -7.69 -6.40
C ILE A 111 -0.20 -7.43 -5.34
N LEU A 112 -1.39 -8.01 -5.52
CA LEU A 112 -2.48 -7.88 -4.55
C LEU A 112 -2.15 -8.57 -3.22
N SER A 113 -1.47 -9.72 -3.24
CA SER A 113 -1.03 -10.42 -2.03
C SER A 113 0.10 -9.66 -1.34
N ALA A 114 1.06 -9.10 -2.09
CA ALA A 114 2.13 -8.27 -1.55
C ALA A 114 1.59 -7.01 -0.87
N LYS A 115 0.56 -6.36 -1.46
CA LYS A 115 -0.17 -5.25 -0.83
C LYS A 115 -0.88 -5.65 0.45
N LYS A 116 -1.61 -6.77 0.42
CA LYS A 116 -2.28 -7.30 1.62
C LYS A 116 -1.27 -7.66 2.70
N ALA A 117 -0.13 -8.24 2.35
CA ALA A 117 0.95 -8.55 3.27
C ALA A 117 1.57 -7.28 3.86
N THR A 118 1.75 -6.20 3.09
CA THR A 118 2.19 -4.90 3.67
C THR A 118 1.13 -4.28 4.58
N THR A 119 -0.17 -4.45 4.29
CA THR A 119 -1.25 -4.02 5.18
C THR A 119 -1.34 -4.87 6.45
N ILE A 120 -1.16 -6.19 6.33
CA ILE A 120 -1.19 -7.15 7.45
C ILE A 120 0.09 -7.09 8.28
N GLU A 121 1.27 -6.81 7.70
CA GLU A 121 2.51 -6.53 8.44
C GLU A 121 2.38 -5.21 9.19
N LYS A 122 1.73 -4.17 8.62
CA LYS A 122 1.34 -2.95 9.34
C LYS A 122 0.30 -3.19 10.46
N GLU A 123 -0.59 -4.18 10.31
CA GLU A 123 -1.59 -4.58 11.32
C GLU A 123 -1.08 -5.61 12.36
N ALA A 124 0.00 -6.34 12.04
CA ALA A 124 0.65 -7.31 12.92
C ALA A 124 1.78 -6.67 13.74
N GLU A 125 2.46 -5.64 13.21
CA GLU A 125 3.35 -4.77 13.98
C GLU A 125 2.57 -3.95 15.03
N THR A 126 1.28 -3.67 14.83
CA THR A 126 0.37 -3.09 15.84
C THR A 126 -0.03 -4.07 16.94
N LYS A 127 0.23 -5.38 16.82
CA LYS A 127 -0.09 -6.38 17.87
C LYS A 127 1.13 -7.02 18.56
N LYS A 128 2.36 -6.83 18.04
CA LYS A 128 3.59 -7.28 18.71
C LYS A 128 4.32 -6.18 19.49
N THR A 129 3.95 -4.92 19.31
CA THR A 129 4.46 -3.78 20.11
C THR A 129 3.65 -3.56 21.39
N GLU A 130 3.23 -4.64 22.06
CA GLU A 130 2.78 -4.62 23.46
C GLU A 130 3.76 -5.36 24.40
N ALA A 131 4.83 -5.98 23.86
CA ALA A 131 5.84 -6.64 24.66
C ALA A 131 7.27 -6.31 24.16
N LYS A 132 7.82 -5.21 24.69
CA LYS A 132 9.22 -4.69 24.60
C LYS A 132 9.44 -3.49 23.68
N LYS A 133 9.20 -2.33 24.31
CA LYS A 133 9.96 -1.05 24.27
C LYS A 133 11.43 -1.16 23.83
N THR A 134 12.03 -0.04 23.40
CA THR A 134 13.47 0.23 23.08
C THR A 134 13.95 -0.47 21.78
N GLU A 135 14.52 0.14 20.74
CA GLU A 135 15.44 1.27 20.62
C GLU A 135 15.61 1.65 19.11
N VAL A 136 15.54 2.95 18.80
CA VAL A 136 16.28 3.66 17.73
C VAL A 136 16.00 3.32 16.23
N LYS A 137 14.97 3.96 15.68
CA LYS A 137 15.07 4.72 14.40
C LYS A 137 15.02 6.23 14.71
N LYS A 138 16.01 6.69 15.46
CA LYS A 138 16.72 7.96 15.20
C LYS A 138 17.61 7.61 13.99
N VAL A 139 17.65 8.32 12.89
CA VAL A 139 17.94 9.75 12.79
C VAL A 139 17.19 10.22 11.55
N GLU A 140 15.96 10.66 11.76
CA GLU A 140 15.61 12.03 11.44
C GLU A 140 15.93 12.50 10.00
N GLU A 141 14.91 12.91 9.27
CA GLU A 141 14.74 14.36 9.21
C GLU A 141 13.29 14.79 9.31
N LYS A 142 12.89 15.63 10.27
CA LYS A 142 13.35 16.14 11.61
C LYS A 142 12.33 17.29 11.72
N GLU A 143 11.23 17.23 12.48
CA GLU A 143 11.14 17.84 13.82
C GLU A 143 9.71 17.71 14.43
N ALA A 144 8.72 17.14 13.73
CA ALA A 144 7.32 17.43 14.03
C ALA A 144 6.68 16.63 15.20
N ASN A 145 7.14 15.42 15.53
CA ASN A 145 6.47 14.59 16.55
C ASN A 145 7.00 14.76 18.00
N LYS A 146 7.56 15.94 18.33
CA LYS A 146 7.88 16.30 19.74
C LYS A 146 6.76 17.05 20.45
N PHE A 147 5.70 17.44 19.76
CA PHE A 147 4.68 18.33 20.32
C PHE A 147 3.51 17.60 21.01
N PHE A 148 3.29 16.31 20.74
CA PHE A 148 2.11 15.59 21.23
C PHE A 148 2.45 14.26 21.90
N ILE A 149 1.76 13.99 23.02
CA ILE A 149 1.95 12.80 23.87
C ILE A 149 1.47 11.52 23.17
N SER A 150 0.47 11.63 22.30
CA SER A 150 0.01 10.55 21.43
C SER A 150 -0.76 11.10 20.22
N ASP A 151 -1.00 10.28 19.21
CA ASP A 151 -1.85 10.63 18.05
C ASP A 151 -3.23 11.14 18.48
N LEU A 152 -3.73 10.66 19.62
CA LEU A 152 -4.97 11.13 20.20
C LEU A 152 -4.87 12.57 20.75
N HIS A 153 -3.72 12.94 21.33
CA HIS A 153 -3.44 14.32 21.75
C HIS A 153 -3.22 15.23 20.54
N GLU A 154 -2.65 14.73 19.46
CA GLU A 154 -2.53 15.46 18.20
C GLU A 154 -3.92 15.72 17.59
N GLN A 155 -4.79 14.71 17.55
CA GLN A 155 -6.17 14.89 17.09
C GLN A 155 -6.96 15.83 18.01
N ALA A 156 -6.80 15.72 19.33
CA ALA A 156 -7.37 16.67 20.28
C ALA A 156 -6.91 18.10 20.00
N TYR A 157 -5.60 18.29 19.76
CA TYR A 157 -5.04 19.60 19.42
C TYR A 157 -5.61 20.15 18.12
N LYS A 158 -5.71 19.33 17.05
CA LYS A 158 -6.28 19.73 15.75
C LYS A 158 -7.77 20.08 15.85
N LEU A 159 -8.52 19.39 16.72
CA LEU A 159 -9.93 19.71 17.00
C LEU A 159 -10.06 21.03 17.76
N ILE A 160 -9.30 21.21 18.85
CA ILE A 160 -9.34 22.44 19.66
C ILE A 160 -8.88 23.66 18.84
N ASN A 161 -7.78 23.53 18.10
CA ASN A 161 -7.18 24.60 17.29
C ASN A 161 -7.65 24.56 15.83
N TYR A 162 -8.89 24.14 15.60
CA TYR A 162 -9.39 23.83 14.27
C TYR A 162 -9.26 25.00 13.28
N ASN A 163 -8.70 24.65 12.12
CA ASN A 163 -8.57 25.46 10.92
C ASN A 163 -8.79 24.52 9.71
N SER A 164 -9.27 25.04 8.57
CA SER A 164 -9.56 24.24 7.38
C SER A 164 -8.35 23.48 6.82
N ILE A 165 -7.12 23.88 7.20
CA ILE A 165 -5.92 23.10 6.90
C ILE A 165 -5.95 21.68 7.49
N TYR A 166 -6.70 21.48 8.58
CA TYR A 166 -6.86 20.17 9.23
C TYR A 166 -8.04 19.38 8.69
N ASP A 167 -8.74 19.84 7.65
CA ASP A 167 -9.91 19.14 7.13
C ASP A 167 -9.54 17.73 6.66
N THR A 168 -8.43 17.58 5.94
CA THR A 168 -7.94 16.27 5.51
C THR A 168 -7.58 15.38 6.70
N ASP A 169 -6.85 15.94 7.69
CA ASP A 169 -6.42 15.21 8.88
C ASP A 169 -7.59 14.76 9.76
N LEU A 170 -8.67 15.55 9.80
CA LEU A 170 -9.88 15.26 10.56
C LEU A 170 -10.91 14.45 9.77
N GLY A 171 -10.61 14.07 8.53
CA GLY A 171 -11.53 13.33 7.65
C GLY A 171 -12.75 14.14 7.20
N ILE A 172 -12.65 15.47 7.27
CA ILE A 172 -13.68 16.41 6.84
C ILE A 172 -13.59 16.53 5.31
N THR A 173 -14.67 16.17 4.64
CA THR A 173 -14.81 16.26 3.19
C THR A 173 -15.98 17.15 2.81
N ARG A 174 -16.02 17.58 1.54
CA ARG A 174 -17.14 18.38 0.99
C ARG A 174 -18.52 17.79 1.26
N LEU A 175 -18.63 16.46 1.32
CA LEU A 175 -19.89 15.77 1.61
C LEU A 175 -20.47 16.13 2.99
N HIS A 176 -19.62 16.41 3.97
CA HIS A 176 -20.04 16.81 5.31
C HIS A 176 -20.69 18.20 5.32
N TYR A 177 -20.29 19.10 4.40
CA TYR A 177 -20.92 20.40 4.24
C TYR A 177 -22.22 20.35 3.43
N LEU A 178 -22.40 19.30 2.62
CA LEU A 178 -23.58 19.11 1.77
C LEU A 178 -24.68 18.28 2.45
N SER A 179 -24.32 17.46 3.44
CA SER A 179 -25.24 16.54 4.13
C SER A 179 -25.10 16.67 5.65
N ALA A 180 -26.18 17.13 6.30
CA ALA A 180 -26.25 17.20 7.75
C ALA A 180 -26.11 15.83 8.41
N ASP A 181 -26.57 14.76 7.75
CA ASP A 181 -26.42 13.39 8.24
C ASP A 181 -24.95 12.96 8.24
N LYS A 182 -24.21 13.27 7.16
CA LYS A 182 -22.76 13.02 7.11
C LYS A 182 -21.99 13.84 8.13
N ALA A 183 -22.33 15.12 8.30
CA ALA A 183 -21.75 15.94 9.37
C ALA A 183 -22.02 15.33 10.76
N LYS A 184 -23.22 14.77 10.97
CA LYS A 184 -23.60 14.13 12.24
C LYS A 184 -22.88 12.81 12.48
N GLU A 185 -22.69 12.00 11.44
CA GLU A 185 -21.84 10.79 11.49
C GLU A 185 -20.41 11.14 11.92
N TRP A 186 -19.81 12.15 11.27
CA TRP A 186 -18.48 12.66 11.63
C TRP A 186 -18.41 13.12 13.08
N ARG A 187 -19.38 13.93 13.52
CA ARG A 187 -19.49 14.38 14.92
C ARG A 187 -19.53 13.20 15.88
N ASN A 188 -20.39 12.22 15.62
CA ASN A 188 -20.58 11.07 16.51
C ASN A 188 -19.33 10.19 16.59
N GLN A 189 -18.58 10.05 15.49
CA GLN A 189 -17.29 9.35 15.48
C GLN A 189 -16.32 9.99 16.48
N TYR A 190 -16.14 11.31 16.43
CA TYR A 190 -15.22 12.01 17.33
C TYR A 190 -15.72 12.09 18.76
N ILE A 191 -17.03 12.26 19.00
CA ILE A 191 -17.60 12.19 20.36
C ILE A 191 -17.39 10.81 20.98
N LYS A 192 -17.55 9.73 20.20
CA LYS A 192 -17.26 8.37 20.67
C LYS A 192 -15.76 8.19 20.94
N MET A 193 -14.92 8.76 20.09
CA MET A 193 -13.46 8.69 20.26
C MET A 193 -12.96 9.46 21.49
N PHE A 194 -13.60 10.55 21.88
CA PHE A 194 -13.25 11.38 23.04
C PHE A 194 -14.27 11.27 24.19
N HIS A 195 -14.95 10.12 24.31
CA HIS A 195 -15.91 9.93 25.39
C HIS A 195 -15.19 9.82 26.75
N PRO A 196 -15.61 10.57 27.79
CA PRO A 196 -14.92 10.63 29.08
C PRO A 196 -14.82 9.29 29.79
N ASP A 197 -15.83 8.44 29.60
CA ASP A 197 -15.91 7.11 30.21
C ASP A 197 -14.88 6.11 29.66
N GLN A 198 -14.26 6.39 28.50
CA GLN A 198 -13.28 5.51 27.87
C GLN A 198 -11.83 6.00 28.03
N LYS A 199 -11.59 7.25 28.44
CA LYS A 199 -10.27 7.90 28.33
C LYS A 199 -9.93 8.80 29.51
N GLN A 200 -9.47 8.20 30.60
CA GLN A 200 -9.14 8.87 31.87
C GLN A 200 -7.85 9.73 31.85
N ASN A 201 -7.15 9.87 30.72
CA ASN A 201 -5.82 10.51 30.64
C ASN A 201 -5.77 11.78 29.75
N ILE A 202 -6.91 12.39 29.42
CA ILE A 202 -6.95 13.67 28.68
C ILE A 202 -7.69 14.69 29.56
N ASP A 203 -6.97 15.72 30.02
CA ASP A 203 -7.55 16.76 30.89
C ASP A 203 -8.49 17.74 30.14
N MET A 204 -8.46 17.77 28.80
CA MET A 204 -9.19 18.74 27.96
C MET A 204 -10.47 18.18 27.29
N LEU A 205 -11.09 17.13 27.83
CA LEU A 205 -12.22 16.44 27.16
C LEU A 205 -13.43 17.34 26.90
N GLU A 206 -13.75 18.25 27.83
CA GLU A 206 -14.85 19.20 27.65
C GLU A 206 -14.58 20.20 26.51
N GLU A 207 -13.35 20.69 26.42
CA GLU A 207 -12.92 21.60 25.35
C GLU A 207 -12.95 20.91 23.98
N ILE A 208 -12.51 19.64 23.92
CA ILE A 208 -12.56 18.83 22.69
C ILE A 208 -14.01 18.61 22.26
N ALA A 209 -14.91 18.27 23.19
CA ALA A 209 -16.32 18.10 22.89
C ALA A 209 -16.96 19.40 22.40
N GLY A 210 -16.61 20.55 23.00
CA GLY A 210 -17.00 21.87 22.54
C GLY A 210 -16.51 22.16 21.12
N ALA A 211 -15.26 21.86 20.83
CA ALA A 211 -14.65 22.07 19.53
C ALA A 211 -15.28 21.20 18.43
N ILE A 212 -15.52 19.90 18.70
CA ILE A 212 -16.24 19.00 17.78
C ILE A 212 -17.62 19.57 17.45
N ASN A 213 -18.36 20.05 18.46
CA ASN A 213 -19.67 20.65 18.25
C ASN A 213 -19.61 21.95 17.42
N LYS A 214 -18.57 22.77 17.61
CA LYS A 214 -18.33 24.00 16.85
C LYS A 214 -18.04 23.72 15.38
N ILE A 215 -17.19 22.73 15.10
CA ILE A 215 -16.87 22.30 13.73
C ILE A 215 -18.12 21.74 13.04
N TYR A 216 -18.86 20.87 13.72
CA TYR A 216 -20.13 20.33 13.21
C TYR A 216 -21.13 21.45 12.86
N ARG A 217 -21.30 22.42 13.77
CA ARG A 217 -22.16 23.60 13.57
C ARG A 217 -21.79 24.40 12.33
N ARG A 218 -20.49 24.59 12.08
CA ARG A 218 -19.96 25.20 10.85
C ARG A 218 -20.32 24.39 9.61
N MET A 219 -20.20 23.06 9.65
CA MET A 219 -20.55 22.19 8.52
C MET A 219 -22.03 22.31 8.14
N VAL A 220 -22.92 22.41 9.13
CA VAL A 220 -24.37 22.49 8.90
C VAL A 220 -24.90 23.93 8.82
N GLY A 221 -24.01 24.94 8.77
CA GLY A 221 -24.39 26.35 8.63
C GLY A 221 -25.11 26.95 9.84
N LYS A 222 -24.99 26.37 11.03
CA LYS A 222 -25.60 26.85 12.28
C LYS A 222 -24.53 27.53 13.14
N SER A 223 -24.22 28.80 12.87
CA SER A 223 -23.31 29.59 13.73
C SER A 223 -24.00 30.06 14.99
#